data_AF-A0A329RA10-F1
#
_entry.id   AF-A0A329RA10-F1
#
_cell.length_a   1.000
_cell.length_b   1.000
_cell.length_c   1.000
_cell.angle_alpha   90.00
_cell.angle_beta   90.00
_cell.angle_gamma   90.00
#
_symmetry.space_group_name_H-M   'P 1'
#
loop_
_entity.id
_entity.type
_entity.pdbx_description
1 polymer ?
#
loop_
_entity_poly.entity_id
_entity_poly.type
_entity_poly.pdbx_seq_one_letter_code
_entity_poly.pdbx_strand_id
1 'polypeptide(L)'
;MGLHELKPGKTKRAKVTAIKVFKAFVASKNVDFDYVKQCIEQDGTGKCFVSALDKFGIYLAFNDGKKGIPLARNTSMQYYR
;
A
#
# COMPACT_ATOMS: atom_id res chain seq x y z
N MET A 1 -1.46 -3.55 -21.76
CA MET A 1 -1.73 -2.56 -20.71
C MET A 1 -0.47 -1.80 -20.42
N GLY A 2 -0.48 -0.48 -20.61
CA GLY A 2 0.68 0.39 -20.37
C GLY A 2 0.74 0.84 -18.91
N LEU A 3 1.94 1.12 -18.38
CA LEU A 3 2.11 1.68 -17.02
C LEU A 3 1.31 2.98 -16.81
N HIS A 4 0.99 3.72 -17.88
CA HIS A 4 0.15 4.93 -17.78
C HIS A 4 -1.31 4.63 -17.44
N GLU A 5 -1.81 3.44 -17.77
CA GLU A 5 -3.21 3.01 -17.53
C GLU A 5 -3.41 2.58 -16.09
N LEU A 6 -2.32 2.17 -15.43
CA LEU A 6 -2.26 1.83 -14.00
C LEU A 6 -2.31 3.06 -13.09
N LYS A 7 -2.34 4.27 -13.66
CA LYS A 7 -2.39 5.50 -12.87
C LYS A 7 -3.81 5.59 -12.28
N PRO A 8 -3.97 5.52 -10.95
CA PRO A 8 -5.28 5.66 -10.35
C PRO A 8 -5.87 6.98 -10.85
N GLY A 9 -7.03 6.94 -11.50
CA GLY A 9 -7.75 8.16 -11.86
C GLY A 9 -7.75 9.04 -10.63
N LYS A 10 -7.24 10.29 -10.74
CA LYS A 10 -6.85 11.22 -9.64
C LYS A 10 -8.02 11.58 -8.70
N THR A 11 -8.67 10.59 -8.12
CA THR A 11 -9.81 10.76 -7.24
C THR A 11 -9.24 10.99 -5.84
N LYS A 12 -9.62 12.11 -5.23
CA LYS A 12 -9.25 12.42 -3.83
C LYS A 12 -9.55 11.23 -2.90
N ARG A 13 -10.63 10.50 -3.20
CA ARG A 13 -11.07 9.30 -2.49
C ARG A 13 -10.07 8.15 -2.54
N ALA A 14 -9.51 7.83 -3.71
CA ALA A 14 -8.51 6.74 -3.81
C ALA A 14 -7.27 7.03 -2.97
N LYS A 15 -6.80 8.29 -2.97
CA LYS A 15 -5.66 8.71 -2.13
C LYS A 15 -5.95 8.56 -0.65
N VAL A 16 -7.11 9.03 -0.18
CA VAL A 16 -7.53 8.91 1.22
C VAL A 16 -7.63 7.45 1.65
N THR A 17 -8.21 6.59 0.79
CA THR A 17 -8.28 5.15 1.06
C THR A 17 -6.89 4.52 1.14
N ALA A 18 -6.00 4.81 0.18
CA ALA A 18 -4.64 4.28 0.20
C ALA A 18 -3.87 4.67 1.47
N ILE A 19 -3.98 5.92 1.91
CA ILE A 19 -3.37 6.38 3.17
C ILE A 19 -3.96 5.64 4.37
N LYS A 20 -5.28 5.47 4.42
CA LYS A 20 -5.96 4.76 5.51
C LYS A 20 -5.49 3.30 5.61
N VAL A 21 -5.43 2.60 4.47
CA VAL A 21 -5.01 1.20 4.42
C VAL A 21 -3.53 1.05 4.78
N PHE A 22 -2.67 1.96 4.30
CA PHE A 22 -1.26 1.97 4.67
C PHE A 22 -1.04 2.17 6.18
N LYS A 23 -1.78 3.08 6.81
CA LYS A 23 -1.73 3.24 8.28
C LYS A 23 -2.20 1.99 9.03
N ALA A 24 -3.23 1.32 8.54
CA ALA A 24 -3.70 0.06 9.12
C ALA A 24 -2.66 -1.06 8.99
N PHE A 25 -1.96 -1.15 7.86
CA PHE A 25 -0.83 -2.05 7.67
C PHE A 25 0.26 -1.81 8.72
N VAL A 26 0.70 -0.56 8.90
CA VAL A 26 1.76 -0.23 9.87
C VAL A 26 1.33 -0.61 11.30
N ALA A 27 0.09 -0.28 11.68
CA ALA A 27 -0.47 -0.69 12.97
C ALA A 27 -0.54 -2.22 13.14
N SER A 28 -0.85 -2.97 12.07
CA SER A 28 -0.88 -4.46 12.12
C SER A 28 0.49 -5.09 12.38
N LYS A 29 1.58 -4.36 12.11
CA LYS A 29 2.95 -4.76 12.42
C LYS A 29 3.39 -4.38 13.84
N ASN A 30 2.50 -3.74 14.61
CA ASN A 30 2.78 -3.18 15.93
C ASN A 30 3.95 -2.18 15.92
N VAL A 31 4.03 -1.40 14.83
CA VAL A 31 5.05 -0.36 14.63
C VAL A 31 4.35 0.99 14.60
N ASP A 32 5.01 2.01 15.16
CA ASP A 32 4.53 3.38 15.10
C ASP A 32 4.66 3.98 13.69
N PHE A 33 3.68 4.77 13.28
CA PHE A 33 3.68 5.37 11.95
C PHE A 33 4.76 6.43 11.77
N ASP A 34 5.00 7.25 12.79
CA ASP A 34 6.00 8.31 12.75
C ASP A 34 7.41 7.72 12.73
N TYR A 35 7.62 6.58 13.39
CA TYR A 35 8.86 5.81 13.25
C TYR A 35 9.13 5.39 11.80
N VAL A 36 8.15 4.78 11.12
CA VAL A 36 8.31 4.37 9.71
C VAL A 36 8.58 5.58 8.81
N LYS A 37 7.87 6.69 9.05
CA LYS A 37 8.07 7.94 8.33
C LYS A 37 9.51 8.45 8.51
N GLN A 38 10.00 8.50 9.75
CA GLN A 38 11.35 8.94 10.07
C GLN A 38 12.42 8.05 9.40
N CYS A 39 12.24 6.73 9.40
CA CYS A 39 13.15 5.82 8.71
C CYS A 39 13.23 6.08 7.21
N ILE A 40 12.10 6.41 6.57
CA ILE A 40 12.06 6.73 5.14
C ILE A 40 12.72 8.09 4.88
N GLU A 41 12.45 9.10 5.70
CA GLU A 41 13.02 10.45 5.55
C GLU A 41 14.54 10.48 5.76
N GLN A 42 15.06 9.65 6.67
CA GLN A 42 16.49 9.55 6.96
C GLN A 42 17.26 8.66 5.97
N ASP A 43 16.56 7.84 5.17
CA ASP A 43 17.20 6.95 4.21
C ASP A 43 17.43 7.63 2.85
N GLY A 44 18.64 8.14 2.66
CA GLY A 44 19.08 8.71 1.39
C GLY A 44 19.19 7.70 0.23
N THR A 45 19.10 6.39 0.49
CA THR A 45 19.20 5.34 -0.55
C THR A 45 17.85 4.90 -1.11
N GLY A 46 16.74 5.23 -0.42
CA GLY A 46 15.38 4.83 -0.78
C GLY A 46 15.05 3.35 -0.52
N LYS A 47 15.97 2.56 0.03
CA LYS A 47 15.76 1.13 0.37
C LYS A 47 14.67 0.93 1.42
N CYS A 48 14.59 1.80 2.41
CA CYS A 48 13.54 1.80 3.43
C CYS A 48 12.16 1.99 2.80
N PHE A 49 12.05 2.92 1.85
CA PHE A 49 10.82 3.16 1.12
C PHE A 49 10.40 1.94 0.29
N VAL A 50 11.33 1.37 -0.50
CA VAL A 50 11.08 0.16 -1.30
C VAL A 50 10.66 -1.02 -0.42
N SER A 51 11.39 -1.28 0.66
CA SER A 51 11.06 -2.38 1.58
C SER A 51 9.70 -2.21 2.27
N ALA A 52 9.34 -0.98 2.63
CA ALA A 52 8.02 -0.68 3.18
C ALA A 52 6.90 -0.96 2.17
N LEU A 53 7.11 -0.57 0.90
CA LEU A 53 6.15 -0.83 -0.18
C LEU A 53 6.04 -2.32 -0.54
N ASP A 54 7.14 -3.07 -0.55
CA ASP A 54 7.12 -4.53 -0.80
C ASP A 54 6.28 -5.25 0.26
N LYS A 55 6.53 -4.94 1.54
CA LYS A 55 5.76 -5.50 2.66
C LYS A 55 4.29 -5.07 2.62
N PHE A 56 4.03 -3.83 2.21
CA PHE A 56 2.67 -3.34 2.03
C PHE A 56 1.95 -4.06 0.88
N GLY A 57 2.62 -4.32 -0.24
CA GLY A 57 2.08 -5.10 -1.36
C GLY A 57 1.68 -6.52 -0.94
N ILE A 58 2.53 -7.18 -0.14
CA ILE A 58 2.19 -8.47 0.47
C ILE A 58 0.96 -8.34 1.38
N TYR A 59 0.93 -7.34 2.25
CA TYR A 59 -0.23 -7.10 3.12
C TYR A 59 -1.52 -6.92 2.32
N LEU A 60 -1.50 -6.15 1.23
CA LEU A 60 -2.67 -5.96 0.38
C LEU A 60 -3.14 -7.26 -0.29
N ALA A 61 -2.21 -8.10 -0.74
CA ALA A 61 -2.53 -9.36 -1.39
C ALA A 61 -3.26 -10.34 -0.46
N PHE A 62 -2.93 -10.34 0.84
CA PHE A 62 -3.45 -11.31 1.80
C PHE A 62 -4.50 -10.77 2.78
N ASN A 63 -4.48 -9.48 3.11
CA ASN A 63 -5.26 -8.93 4.23
C ASN A 63 -6.40 -7.98 3.82
N ASP A 64 -6.40 -7.43 2.60
CA ASP A 64 -7.37 -6.42 2.17
C ASP A 64 -8.59 -6.99 1.42
N GLY A 65 -8.71 -8.31 1.32
CA GLY A 65 -9.96 -8.94 0.91
C GLY A 65 -10.91 -9.15 2.10
N LYS A 66 -12.23 -9.09 1.84
CA LYS A 66 -13.27 -9.24 2.87
C LYS A 66 -12.98 -10.47 3.75
N LYS A 67 -12.69 -10.25 5.03
CA LYS A 67 -12.54 -11.29 6.07
C LYS A 67 -11.34 -12.25 5.87
N GLY A 68 -10.21 -11.78 5.35
CA GLY A 68 -9.03 -12.63 5.15
C GLY A 68 -9.15 -13.60 3.98
N ILE A 69 -10.17 -13.42 3.13
CA ILE A 69 -10.24 -14.07 1.83
C ILE A 69 -9.31 -13.28 0.92
N PRO A 70 -8.31 -13.90 0.26
CA PRO A 70 -7.46 -13.23 -0.71
C PRO A 70 -8.33 -12.49 -1.73
N LEU A 71 -7.95 -11.26 -2.10
CA LEU A 71 -8.67 -10.53 -3.15
C LEU A 71 -8.78 -11.44 -4.38
N ALA A 72 -9.98 -11.55 -4.95
CA ALA A 72 -10.14 -12.25 -6.21
C ALA A 72 -9.12 -11.67 -7.20
N ARG A 73 -8.49 -12.52 -8.02
CA ARG A 73 -7.44 -12.13 -8.98
C ARG A 73 -7.81 -10.87 -9.80
N ASN A 74 -9.10 -10.66 -9.98
CA ASN A 74 -9.76 -9.60 -10.74
C ASN A 74 -9.77 -8.25 -9.99
N THR A 75 -9.75 -8.26 -8.65
CA THR A 75 -9.83 -7.07 -7.78
C THR A 75 -8.50 -6.34 -7.65
N SER A 76 -7.39 -7.06 -7.56
CA SER A 76 -6.04 -6.46 -7.59
C SER A 76 -5.86 -5.65 -8.88
N MET A 77 -6.37 -6.16 -9.99
CA MET A 77 -6.41 -5.49 -11.30
C MET A 77 -7.36 -4.28 -11.37
N GLN A 78 -8.32 -4.11 -10.45
CA GLN A 78 -9.19 -2.93 -10.43
C GLN A 78 -8.50 -1.68 -9.91
N TYR A 79 -7.46 -1.80 -9.07
CA TYR A 79 -6.66 -0.66 -8.63
C TYR A 79 -5.78 -0.07 -9.75
N TYR A 80 -5.65 -0.83 -10.83
CA TYR A 80 -4.78 -0.63 -11.97
C TYR A 80 -5.57 -0.28 -13.25
N ARG A 81 -6.87 -0.01 -13.13
CA ARG A 81 -7.76 0.35 -14.23
C ARG A 81 -8.25 1.79 -14.12
#